data_AF-A0A956ANT0-F1
#
_entry.id   AF-A0A956ANT0-F1
#
_cell.length_a   1.000
_cell.length_b   1.000
_cell.length_c   1.000
_cell.angle_alpha   90.00
_cell.angle_beta   90.00
_cell.angle_gamma   90.00
#
_symmetry.space_group_name_H-M   'P 1'
#
loop_
_entity.id
_entity.type
_entity.pdbx_description
1 polymer ?
#
loop_
_entity_poly.entity_id
_entity_poly.type
_entity_poly.pdbx_seq_one_letter_code
_entity_poly.pdbx_strand_id
1 'polypeptide(L)'
;GSHGGFGRLVPTRVDAKGSDGEQIPIQISAALIFERGEPVATFGIFTDLRERLRTQQRLAEVHQKLEHTERQAVLAELAGTAAHELNQPLTSIMAYAELLERKLTPGTAEHRAAGTMVSEAQRMADIVRKIGRVTKYETRSYVGEQKILDLDRASSRGSSPGDE
;
A
#
# COMPACT_ATOMS: atom_id res chain seq x y z
N GLY A 1 -16.77 -36.08 14.30
CA GLY A 1 -17.94 -35.20 14.25
C GLY A 1 -18.79 -35.60 13.06
N SER A 2 -20.07 -35.79 13.28
CA SER A 2 -21.09 -36.19 12.30
C SER A 2 -21.40 -35.05 11.31
N HIS A 3 -20.87 -35.11 10.09
CA HIS A 3 -21.07 -34.06 9.08
C HIS A 3 -22.06 -34.53 8.00
N GLY A 4 -23.36 -34.59 8.31
CA GLY A 4 -24.41 -34.68 7.27
C GLY A 4 -25.68 -35.50 7.53
N GLY A 5 -25.78 -36.20 8.67
CA GLY A 5 -26.87 -37.16 8.92
C GLY A 5 -26.55 -38.55 8.38
N PHE A 6 -27.39 -39.54 8.71
CA PHE A 6 -27.14 -40.95 8.36
C PHE A 6 -27.04 -41.12 6.83
N GLY A 7 -25.93 -41.72 6.37
CA GLY A 7 -25.69 -42.00 4.96
C GLY A 7 -25.36 -40.79 4.07
N ARG A 8 -25.00 -39.62 4.63
CA ARG A 8 -24.58 -38.44 3.85
C ARG A 8 -23.28 -37.83 4.36
N LEU A 9 -22.45 -37.40 3.41
CA LEU A 9 -21.27 -36.57 3.62
C LEU A 9 -21.55 -35.20 2.98
N VAL A 10 -21.65 -34.17 3.82
CA VAL A 10 -21.74 -32.77 3.34
C VAL A 10 -20.48 -32.37 2.59
N PRO A 11 -20.56 -31.34 1.72
CA PRO A 11 -19.39 -30.85 0.99
C PRO A 11 -18.25 -30.53 1.95
N THR A 12 -17.19 -31.34 1.89
CA THR A 12 -16.04 -31.27 2.78
C THR A 12 -14.78 -31.13 1.95
N ARG A 13 -13.87 -30.24 2.35
CA ARG A 13 -12.57 -30.09 1.69
C ARG A 13 -11.59 -31.12 2.24
N VAL A 14 -10.90 -31.80 1.34
CA VAL A 14 -9.85 -32.77 1.66
C VAL A 14 -8.74 -32.67 0.61
N ASP A 15 -7.52 -33.06 0.98
CA ASP A 15 -6.43 -33.21 0.03
C ASP A 15 -6.40 -34.65 -0.49
N ALA A 16 -6.64 -34.80 -1.79
CA ALA A 16 -6.52 -36.07 -2.49
C ALA A 16 -5.11 -36.24 -3.05
N LYS A 17 -4.64 -37.49 -3.17
CA LYS A 17 -3.35 -37.79 -3.80
C LYS A 17 -3.57 -38.18 -5.26
N GLY A 18 -2.95 -37.43 -6.17
CA GLY A 18 -2.91 -37.73 -7.60
C GLY A 18 -2.11 -39.01 -7.91
N SER A 19 -2.25 -39.53 -9.13
CA SER A 19 -1.52 -40.73 -9.58
C SER A 19 0.00 -40.54 -9.63
N ASP A 20 0.43 -39.30 -9.79
CA ASP A 20 1.82 -38.84 -9.75
C ASP A 20 2.31 -38.49 -8.33
N GLY A 21 1.42 -38.58 -7.32
CA GLY A 21 1.71 -38.20 -5.95
C GLY A 21 1.47 -36.72 -5.61
N GLU A 22 1.01 -35.89 -6.55
CA GLU A 22 0.63 -34.49 -6.28
C GLU A 22 -0.52 -34.45 -5.26
N GLN A 23 -0.51 -33.49 -4.34
CA GLN A 23 -1.66 -33.22 -3.48
C GLN A 23 -2.64 -32.28 -4.20
N ILE A 24 -3.85 -32.76 -4.42
CA ILE A 24 -4.93 -32.05 -5.10
C ILE A 24 -6.00 -31.70 -4.08
N PRO A 25 -6.19 -30.41 -3.74
CA PRO A 25 -7.30 -30.01 -2.89
C PRO A 25 -8.60 -30.25 -3.65
N ILE A 26 -9.49 -31.05 -3.06
CA ILE A 26 -10.80 -31.37 -3.62
C ILE A 26 -11.90 -31.02 -2.63
N GLN A 27 -13.10 -30.77 -3.14
CA GLN A 27 -14.33 -30.81 -2.37
C GLN A 27 -15.04 -32.12 -2.66
N ILE A 28 -15.31 -32.91 -1.62
CA ILE A 28 -16.05 -34.17 -1.72
C ILE A 28 -17.42 -34.03 -1.06
N SER A 29 -18.45 -34.54 -1.74
CA SER A 29 -19.78 -34.78 -1.20
C SER A 29 -20.19 -36.20 -1.54
N ALA A 30 -20.86 -36.91 -0.63
CA ALA A 30 -21.30 -38.27 -0.91
C ALA A 30 -22.65 -38.59 -0.24
N ALA A 31 -23.38 -39.55 -0.80
CA ALA A 31 -24.61 -40.07 -0.23
C ALA A 31 -24.75 -41.58 -0.51
N LEU A 32 -25.29 -42.31 0.45
CA LEU A 32 -25.73 -43.69 0.27
C LEU A 32 -27.04 -43.71 -0.53
N ILE A 33 -27.12 -44.67 -1.45
CA ILE A 33 -28.34 -45.03 -2.18
C ILE A 33 -28.93 -46.25 -1.49
N PHE A 34 -30.21 -46.18 -1.13
CA PHE A 34 -30.93 -47.23 -0.44
C PHE A 34 -31.96 -47.89 -1.36
N GLU A 35 -32.09 -49.20 -1.25
CA GLU A 35 -33.17 -49.97 -1.87
C GLU A 35 -33.79 -50.89 -0.82
N ARG A 36 -35.12 -50.83 -0.66
CA ARG A 36 -35.86 -51.57 0.38
C ARG A 36 -35.33 -51.35 1.82
N GLY A 37 -34.74 -50.19 2.10
CA GLY A 37 -34.18 -49.84 3.41
C GLY A 37 -32.71 -50.24 3.62
N GLU A 38 -32.12 -50.99 2.67
CA GLU A 38 -30.72 -51.43 2.74
C GLU A 38 -29.82 -50.56 1.84
N PRO A 39 -28.59 -50.21 2.27
CA PRO A 39 -27.66 -49.44 1.46
C PRO A 39 -27.09 -50.32 0.34
N VAL A 40 -27.36 -49.93 -0.92
CA VAL A 40 -26.97 -50.71 -2.11
C VAL A 40 -25.85 -50.06 -2.92
N ALA A 41 -25.65 -48.74 -2.80
CA ALA A 41 -24.57 -48.04 -3.49
C ALA A 41 -24.17 -46.74 -2.77
N THR A 42 -23.04 -46.16 -3.18
CA THR A 42 -22.61 -44.81 -2.79
C THR A 42 -22.49 -43.95 -4.04
N PHE A 43 -23.05 -42.76 -4.00
CA PHE A 43 -22.84 -41.72 -5.00
C PHE A 43 -21.94 -40.63 -4.41
N GLY A 44 -20.88 -40.26 -5.13
CA GLY A 44 -19.90 -39.26 -4.70
C GLY A 44 -19.59 -38.26 -5.80
N ILE A 45 -19.45 -36.98 -5.43
CA ILE A 45 -18.99 -35.91 -6.30
C ILE A 45 -17.65 -35.41 -5.77
N PHE A 46 -16.69 -35.28 -6.66
CA PHE A 46 -15.35 -34.76 -6.39
C PHE A 46 -15.12 -33.54 -7.28
N THR A 47 -14.89 -32.38 -6.67
CA THR A 47 -14.58 -31.14 -7.40
C THR A 47 -13.12 -30.76 -7.12
N ASP A 48 -12.28 -30.70 -8.17
CA ASP A 48 -10.93 -30.14 -8.07
C ASP A 48 -11.02 -28.64 -7.75
N LEU A 49 -10.32 -28.21 -6.69
CA LEU A 49 -10.31 -26.82 -6.23
C LEU A 49 -9.07 -26.03 -6.69
N ARG A 50 -8.10 -26.64 -7.38
CA ARG A 50 -6.84 -25.97 -7.76
C ARG A 50 -7.07 -24.71 -8.57
N GLU A 51 -7.91 -24.78 -9.61
CA GLU A 51 -8.22 -23.61 -10.45
C GLU A 51 -8.90 -22.50 -9.64
N ARG A 52 -9.87 -22.88 -8.80
CA ARG A 52 -10.58 -21.94 -7.92
C ARG A 52 -9.63 -21.27 -6.93
N LEU A 53 -8.76 -22.04 -6.28
CA LEU A 53 -7.78 -21.51 -5.32
C LEU A 53 -6.74 -20.63 -6.00
N ARG A 54 -6.22 -21.01 -7.18
CA ARG A 54 -5.32 -20.16 -7.98
C ARG A 54 -5.97 -18.84 -8.36
N THR A 55 -7.23 -18.87 -8.77
CA THR A 55 -8.00 -17.67 -9.10
C THR A 55 -8.21 -16.79 -7.87
N GLN A 56 -8.58 -17.38 -6.74
CA GLN A 56 -8.74 -16.65 -5.46
C GLN A 56 -7.43 -16.01 -5.00
N GLN A 57 -6.30 -16.72 -5.11
CA GLN A 57 -4.97 -16.18 -4.80
C GLN A 57 -4.62 -15.02 -5.72
N ARG A 58 -4.80 -15.17 -7.03
CA ARG A 58 -4.54 -14.10 -8.00
C ARG A 58 -5.42 -12.87 -7.76
N LEU A 59 -6.69 -13.05 -7.44
CA LEU A 59 -7.58 -11.95 -7.08
C LEU A 59 -7.12 -11.24 -5.81
N ALA A 60 -6.71 -11.98 -4.78
CA ALA A 60 -6.17 -11.39 -3.56
C ALA A 60 -4.88 -10.59 -3.82
N GLU A 61 -3.97 -11.12 -4.63
CA GLU A 61 -2.73 -10.42 -5.03
C GLU A 61 -3.02 -9.13 -5.82
N VAL A 62 -3.95 -9.18 -6.78
CA VAL A 62 -4.34 -8.01 -7.56
C VAL A 62 -5.02 -6.97 -6.67
N HIS A 63 -5.90 -7.39 -5.76
CA HIS A 63 -6.55 -6.50 -4.82
C HIS A 63 -5.53 -5.78 -3.92
N GLN A 64 -4.57 -6.51 -3.35
CA GLN A 64 -3.51 -5.91 -2.53
C GLN A 64 -2.65 -4.93 -3.33
N LYS A 65 -2.31 -5.26 -4.58
CA LYS A 65 -1.57 -4.35 -5.46
C LYS A 65 -2.38 -3.09 -5.77
N LEU A 66 -3.68 -3.24 -6.05
CA LEU A 66 -4.57 -2.12 -6.32
C LEU A 66 -4.66 -1.18 -5.12
N GLU A 67 -4.95 -1.72 -3.94
CA GLU A 67 -4.99 -0.94 -2.69
C GLU A 67 -3.66 -0.19 -2.44
N HIS A 68 -2.53 -0.82 -2.74
CA HIS A 68 -1.22 -0.18 -2.61
C HIS A 68 -1.05 0.98 -3.60
N THR A 69 -1.42 0.77 -4.87
CA THR A 69 -1.31 1.81 -5.91
C THR A 69 -2.27 2.97 -5.69
N GLU A 70 -3.49 2.72 -5.22
CA GLU A 70 -4.47 3.77 -4.89
C GLU A 70 -3.97 4.64 -3.74
N ARG A 71 -3.42 4.02 -2.68
CA ARG A 71 -2.82 4.78 -1.56
C ARG A 71 -1.66 5.65 -2.01
N GLN A 72 -0.81 5.14 -2.91
CA GLN A 72 0.30 5.92 -3.47
C GLN A 72 -0.19 7.07 -4.35
N ALA A 73 -1.21 6.86 -5.17
CA ALA A 73 -1.78 7.88 -6.04
C ALA A 73 -2.37 9.04 -5.23
N VAL A 74 -3.20 8.73 -4.22
CA VAL A 74 -3.78 9.75 -3.33
C VAL A 74 -2.69 10.53 -2.59
N LEU A 75 -1.65 9.84 -2.10
CA LEU A 75 -0.53 10.50 -1.43
C LEU A 75 0.22 11.45 -2.38
N ALA A 76 0.51 11.02 -3.60
CA ALA A 76 1.21 11.83 -4.60
C ALA A 76 0.39 13.05 -5.00
N GLU A 77 -0.93 12.90 -5.18
CA GLU A 77 -1.86 13.99 -5.48
C GLU A 77 -1.89 15.02 -4.34
N LEU A 78 -2.10 14.56 -3.09
CA LEU A 78 -2.12 15.44 -1.93
C LEU A 78 -0.78 16.18 -1.72
N ALA A 79 0.34 15.49 -1.92
CA ALA A 79 1.66 16.08 -1.79
C ALA A 79 1.94 17.11 -2.90
N GLY A 80 1.53 16.82 -4.15
CA GLY A 80 1.61 17.75 -5.26
C GLY A 80 0.78 19.02 -5.03
N THR A 81 -0.48 18.85 -4.60
CA THR A 81 -1.38 19.96 -4.28
C THR A 81 -0.84 20.80 -3.13
N ALA A 82 -0.43 20.16 -2.02
CA ALA A 82 0.17 20.86 -0.89
C ALA A 82 1.44 21.63 -1.30
N ALA A 83 2.30 21.04 -2.13
CA ALA A 83 3.49 21.71 -2.60
C ALA A 83 3.18 22.93 -3.48
N HIS A 84 2.16 22.81 -4.34
CA HIS A 84 1.71 23.93 -5.18
C HIS A 84 1.16 25.08 -4.34
N GLU A 85 0.24 24.79 -3.42
CA GLU A 85 -0.39 25.79 -2.57
C GLU A 85 0.58 26.44 -1.58
N LEU A 86 1.56 25.69 -1.05
CA LEU A 86 2.59 26.24 -0.15
C LEU A 86 3.62 27.10 -0.88
N ASN A 87 3.96 26.77 -2.13
CA ASN A 87 4.93 27.54 -2.91
C ASN A 87 4.45 28.97 -3.20
N GLN A 88 3.14 29.19 -3.34
CA GLN A 88 2.57 30.51 -3.64
C GLN A 88 2.86 31.56 -2.54
N PRO A 89 2.41 31.38 -1.28
CA PRO A 89 2.70 32.33 -0.21
C PRO A 89 4.19 32.39 0.11
N LEU A 90 4.91 31.28 -0.04
CA LEU A 90 6.35 31.24 0.21
C LEU A 90 7.14 32.11 -0.77
N THR A 91 6.76 32.09 -2.05
CA THR A 91 7.35 32.96 -3.08
C THR A 91 7.17 34.44 -2.71
N SER A 92 5.99 34.81 -2.21
CA SER A 92 5.71 36.17 -1.73
C SER A 92 6.58 36.54 -0.53
N ILE A 93 6.66 35.67 0.49
CA ILE A 93 7.48 35.88 1.69
C ILE A 93 8.96 36.06 1.31
N MET A 94 9.47 35.21 0.43
CA MET A 94 10.86 35.29 -0.04
C MET A 94 11.14 36.60 -0.77
N ALA A 95 10.24 37.02 -1.67
CA ALA A 95 10.38 38.30 -2.38
C ALA A 95 10.39 39.51 -1.43
N TYR A 96 9.51 39.53 -0.42
CA TYR A 96 9.50 40.60 0.58
C TYR A 96 10.73 40.58 1.49
N ALA A 97 11.21 39.40 1.89
CA ALA A 97 12.42 39.25 2.70
C ALA A 97 13.66 39.77 1.94
N GLU A 98 13.82 39.39 0.67
CA GLU A 98 14.89 39.87 -0.20
C GLU A 98 14.80 41.39 -0.41
N LEU A 99 13.59 41.94 -0.58
CA LEU A 99 13.39 43.38 -0.73
C LEU A 99 13.77 44.14 0.55
N LEU A 100 13.43 43.62 1.73
CA LEU A 100 13.82 44.19 3.01
C LEU A 100 15.33 44.17 3.18
N GLU A 101 15.97 43.03 2.94
CA GLU A 101 17.42 42.88 3.04
C GLU A 101 18.16 43.89 2.16
N ARG A 102 17.71 44.07 0.91
CA ARG A 102 18.29 45.04 -0.04
C ARG A 102 18.12 46.50 0.36
N LYS A 103 17.05 46.84 1.09
CA LYS A 103 16.73 48.23 1.50
C LYS A 103 17.37 48.63 2.82
N LEU A 104 17.70 47.66 3.66
CA LEU A 104 18.26 47.89 4.99
C LEU A 104 19.76 48.15 4.90
N THR A 105 20.28 48.99 5.79
CA THR A 105 21.70 49.31 5.83
C THR A 105 22.52 48.06 6.21
N PRO A 106 23.53 47.66 5.40
CA PRO A 106 24.37 46.52 5.72
C PRO A 106 24.99 46.61 7.11
N GLY A 107 24.99 45.50 7.84
CA GLY A 107 25.61 45.40 9.17
C GLY A 107 24.72 45.84 10.33
N THR A 108 23.51 46.36 10.10
CA THR A 108 22.56 46.61 11.19
C THR A 108 21.89 45.31 11.68
N ALA A 109 21.21 45.37 12.83
CA ALA A 109 20.49 44.23 13.37
C ALA A 109 19.32 43.82 12.45
N GLU A 110 18.64 44.80 11.86
CA GLU A 110 17.53 44.61 10.93
C GLU A 110 18.00 43.93 9.64
N HIS A 111 19.13 44.35 9.07
CA HIS A 111 19.69 43.69 7.88
C HIS A 111 20.04 42.23 8.17
N ARG A 112 20.64 41.92 9.32
CA ARG A 112 20.90 40.52 9.71
C ARG A 112 19.61 39.71 9.88
N ALA A 113 18.58 40.30 10.50
CA ALA A 113 17.29 39.65 10.64
C ALA A 113 16.64 39.35 9.28
N ALA A 114 16.69 40.29 8.34
CA ALA A 114 16.21 40.09 6.97
C ALA A 114 16.95 38.95 6.24
N GLY A 115 18.29 38.89 6.37
CA GLY A 115 19.09 37.78 5.83
C GLY A 115 18.69 36.41 6.42
N THR A 116 18.39 36.35 7.73
CA THR A 116 17.83 35.13 8.34
C THR A 116 16.48 34.76 7.74
N MET A 117 15.58 35.73 7.51
CA MET A 117 14.28 35.47 6.87
C MET A 117 14.43 34.90 5.46
N VAL A 118 15.37 35.43 4.66
CA VAL A 118 15.69 34.90 3.32
C VAL A 118 16.18 33.46 3.42
N SER A 119 17.14 33.18 4.31
CA SER A 119 17.67 31.82 4.51
C SER A 119 16.58 30.82 4.93
N GLU A 120 15.70 31.18 5.85
CA GLU A 120 14.60 30.31 6.28
C GLU A 120 13.55 30.11 5.17
N ALA A 121 13.21 31.16 4.42
CA ALA A 121 12.31 31.03 3.27
C ALA A 121 12.87 30.08 2.20
N GLN A 122 14.18 30.16 1.94
CA GLN A 122 14.86 29.24 1.02
C GLN A 122 14.83 27.80 1.55
N ARG A 123 15.08 27.59 2.85
CA ARG A 123 14.99 26.28 3.50
C ARG A 123 13.59 25.70 3.44
N MET A 124 12.55 26.52 3.65
CA MET A 124 11.16 26.11 3.45
C MET A 124 10.89 25.70 2.00
N ALA A 125 11.46 26.41 1.02
CA ALA A 125 11.25 26.11 -0.39
C ALA A 125 11.85 24.76 -0.77
N ASP A 126 13.00 24.40 -0.16
CA ASP A 126 13.61 23.09 -0.32
C ASP A 126 12.72 21.97 0.25
N ILE A 127 12.09 22.20 1.41
CA ILE A 127 11.14 21.25 2.03
C ILE A 127 9.89 21.09 1.15
N VAL A 128 9.30 22.19 0.69
CA VAL A 128 8.12 22.17 -0.20
C VAL A 128 8.44 21.42 -1.50
N ARG A 129 9.63 21.61 -2.07
CA ARG A 129 10.10 20.84 -3.23
C ARG A 129 10.25 19.35 -2.93
N LYS A 130 10.68 18.94 -1.73
CA LYS A 130 10.70 17.53 -1.31
C LYS A 130 9.30 16.94 -1.21
N ILE A 131 8.35 17.67 -0.61
CA ILE A 131 6.94 17.27 -0.52
C ILE A 131 6.38 17.03 -1.92
N GLY A 132 6.57 17.96 -2.86
CA GLY A 132 6.07 17.82 -4.23
C GLY A 132 6.68 16.65 -5.04
N ARG A 133 7.69 15.96 -4.52
CA ARG A 133 8.32 14.78 -5.14
C ARG A 133 7.94 13.46 -4.47
N VAL A 134 7.07 13.49 -3.47
CA VAL A 134 6.58 12.29 -2.78
C VAL A 134 5.81 11.41 -3.77
N THR A 135 6.23 10.15 -3.89
CA THR A 135 5.59 9.15 -4.77
C THR A 135 5.28 7.84 -4.05
N LYS A 136 5.84 7.63 -2.85
CA LYS A 136 5.70 6.39 -2.09
C LYS A 136 5.29 6.69 -0.66
N TYR A 137 4.44 5.82 -0.12
CA TYR A 137 4.10 5.85 1.30
C TYR A 137 5.19 5.16 2.12
N GLU A 138 6.08 5.97 2.70
CA GLU A 138 7.15 5.52 3.59
C GLU A 138 6.99 6.21 4.94
N THR A 139 7.12 5.47 6.03
CA THR A 139 6.92 6.03 7.37
C THR A 139 8.12 5.78 8.28
N ARG A 140 8.31 6.68 9.24
CA ARG A 140 9.25 6.54 10.34
C ARG A 140 8.53 6.71 11.67
N SER A 141 9.06 6.07 12.71
CA SER A 141 8.56 6.26 14.07
C SER A 141 8.75 7.72 14.48
N TYR A 142 7.70 8.29 15.05
CA TYR A 142 7.70 9.60 15.67
C TYR A 142 7.18 9.46 17.09
N VAL A 143 7.50 10.43 17.94
CA VAL A 143 7.27 10.42 19.40
C VAL A 143 6.02 9.62 19.82
N GLY A 144 6.21 8.62 20.68
CA GLY A 144 5.16 7.70 21.12
C GLY A 144 4.87 6.60 20.09
N GLU A 145 3.58 6.31 19.87
CA GLU A 145 3.10 5.28 18.92
C GLU A 145 2.79 5.85 17.53
N GLN A 146 3.03 7.15 17.31
CA GLN A 146 2.69 7.82 16.06
C GLN A 146 3.75 7.57 14.97
N LYS A 147 3.29 7.45 13.72
CA LYS A 147 4.17 7.36 12.55
C LYS A 147 3.97 8.59 11.69
N ILE A 148 5.07 9.16 11.20
CA ILE A 148 5.04 10.27 10.24
C ILE A 148 5.60 9.81 8.91
N LEU A 149 5.20 10.50 7.84
CA LEU A 149 5.76 10.29 6.52
C LEU A 149 7.26 10.62 6.52
N ASP A 150 8.06 9.67 6.04
CA ASP A 150 9.49 9.88 5.83
C ASP A 150 9.68 10.54 4.45
N LEU A 151 9.75 11.87 4.44
CA LEU A 151 9.87 12.66 3.20
C LEU A 151 11.12 12.31 2.39
N ASP A 152 12.23 11.94 3.03
CA ASP A 152 13.48 11.65 2.31
C ASP A 152 13.35 10.30 1.58
N ARG A 153 12.80 9.27 2.24
CA ARG A 153 12.54 7.97 1.59
C ARG A 153 11.42 8.07 0.54
N ALA A 154 10.36 8.81 0.86
CA ALA A 154 9.17 8.95 0.02
C ALA A 154 9.41 9.75 -1.27
N SER A 155 10.42 10.64 -1.28
CA SER A 155 10.79 11.49 -2.43
C SER A 155 11.98 10.97 -3.24
N SER A 156 12.69 9.96 -2.74
CA SER A 156 13.77 9.31 -3.50
C SER A 156 13.18 8.55 -4.69
N ARG A 157 13.47 9.02 -5.91
CA ARG A 157 13.47 8.12 -7.07
C ARG A 157 14.55 7.09 -6.75
N GLY A 158 14.15 5.84 -6.56
CA GLY A 158 15.06 4.79 -6.13
C GLY A 158 16.36 4.85 -6.94
N SER A 159 17.47 5.05 -6.25
CA SER A 159 18.77 4.69 -6.79
C SER A 159 18.66 3.21 -7.13
N SER A 160 18.60 2.89 -8.42
CA SER A 160 18.77 1.50 -8.84
C SER A 160 20.20 1.11 -8.48
N PRO A 161 20.43 0.07 -7.66
CA PRO A 161 21.76 -0.48 -7.52
C PRO A 161 22.04 -1.29 -8.78
N GLY A 162 22.78 -0.74 -9.74
CA GLY A 162 23.15 -1.51 -10.95
C GLY A 162 23.65 -0.78 -12.19
N ASP A 163 24.19 0.45 -12.10
CA ASP A 163 24.96 1.05 -13.20
C ASP A 163 26.44 1.18 -12.78
N GLU A 164 27.15 0.06 -12.75
CA GLU A 164 28.62 -0.05 -12.92
C GLU A 164 28.96 -1.32 -13.70
#